data_AF-A0A445C3B0-F1
#
_entry.id   AF-A0A445C3B0-F1
#
_cell.length_a   1.000
_cell.length_b   1.000
_cell.length_c   1.000
_cell.angle_alpha   90.00
_cell.angle_beta   90.00
_cell.angle_gamma   90.00
#
_symmetry.space_group_name_H-M   'P 1'
#
loop_
_entity.id
_entity.type
_entity.pdbx_description
1 polymer ?
#
loop_
_entity_poly.entity_id
_entity_poly.type
_entity_poly.pdbx_seq_one_letter_code
_entity_poly.pdbx_strand_id
1 'polypeptide(L)'
;MDVKEMDNEKDMEDVQIASTTKWVIQSRISNIIHDYVLMSHTVVLSGSSRRRKIQKSEFLFSVREIEKKMSGVTNEEDKKPTEQGGAHINLKVKGQDGNEVFFRIKRSTQLKKLMNAYCDRQSVDFNSIAFLFDGRRLRSDQTPDEVDLVGGYYDAGDNVKFGLPMAFTVTMLSWGAIEYGEQLAGAGEYVHALEAIKWGTDYFIKAHTHPNVLWVEVGDGDTDHYCWQRPEDMTTSRRAYKVDANNPGSDVVGETAAALAAASIVFRRTNPHYSQLLLHHAKQLFEFGEKYKGKYDESVGVAKRYYASVSGYMDELLWAAIWLYRATQKEQYLMYFLDNAKHFGGTTWFITEFSWDVKYAGLQAIASMLDSSNLVSI
;
A
#
# COMPACT_ATOMS: atom_id res chain seq x y z
N MET A 1 55.36 -18.30 28.88
CA MET A 1 54.91 -17.09 29.56
C MET A 1 55.22 -15.92 28.65
N ASP A 2 54.32 -15.25 27.96
CA ASP A 2 52.90 -15.44 27.66
C ASP A 2 52.61 -14.60 26.41
N VAL A 3 51.97 -15.20 25.39
CA VAL A 3 51.40 -14.49 24.21
C VAL A 3 49.91 -14.87 24.10
N LYS A 4 49.26 -15.14 25.23
CA LYS A 4 47.85 -15.57 25.29
C LYS A 4 46.92 -14.59 25.99
N GLU A 5 47.41 -13.43 26.44
CA GLU A 5 46.59 -12.46 27.17
C GLU A 5 46.15 -11.22 26.37
N MET A 6 46.73 -10.94 25.18
CA MET A 6 46.38 -9.73 24.41
C MET A 6 45.21 -9.86 23.43
N ASP A 7 44.77 -11.08 23.07
CA ASP A 7 43.64 -11.27 22.15
C ASP A 7 42.27 -11.17 22.87
N ASN A 8 42.21 -11.45 24.17
CA ASN A 8 40.95 -11.41 24.92
C ASN A 8 40.46 -9.99 25.23
N GLU A 9 41.34 -8.99 25.30
CA GLU A 9 40.95 -7.61 25.64
C GLU A 9 40.26 -6.91 24.46
N LYS A 10 40.71 -7.19 23.24
CA LYS A 10 40.13 -6.63 22.01
C LYS A 10 38.78 -7.27 21.67
N ASP A 11 38.67 -8.59 21.87
CA ASP A 11 37.41 -9.31 21.72
C ASP A 11 36.36 -8.88 22.76
N MET A 12 36.77 -8.52 23.98
CA MET A 12 35.85 -7.94 24.98
C MET A 12 35.40 -6.52 24.63
N GLU A 13 36.29 -5.66 24.12
CA GLU A 13 35.91 -4.31 23.66
C GLU A 13 34.92 -4.37 22.48
N ASP A 14 35.14 -5.26 21.51
CA ASP A 14 34.25 -5.42 20.35
C ASP A 14 32.88 -6.00 20.75
N VAL A 15 32.84 -6.93 21.71
CA VAL A 15 31.58 -7.43 22.30
C VAL A 15 30.85 -6.34 23.09
N GLN A 16 31.59 -5.50 23.81
CA GLN A 16 31.01 -4.40 24.57
C GLN A 16 30.43 -3.31 23.65
N ILE A 17 31.13 -2.97 22.57
CA ILE A 17 30.68 -2.02 21.54
C ILE A 17 29.45 -2.57 20.80
N ALA A 18 29.44 -3.86 20.44
CA ALA A 18 28.27 -4.50 19.82
C ALA A 18 27.05 -4.53 20.75
N SER A 19 27.26 -4.81 22.05
CA SER A 19 26.17 -4.79 23.04
C SER A 19 25.62 -3.39 23.29
N THR A 20 26.48 -2.38 23.33
CA THR A 20 26.10 -0.98 23.55
C THR A 20 25.38 -0.41 22.34
N THR A 21 25.83 -0.76 21.12
CA THR A 21 25.17 -0.36 19.87
C THR A 21 23.80 -1.03 19.73
N LYS A 22 23.69 -2.31 20.10
CA LYS A 22 22.42 -3.04 20.18
C LYS A 22 21.46 -2.39 21.18
N TRP A 23 21.95 -1.96 22.35
CA TRP A 23 21.15 -1.28 23.36
C TRP A 23 20.68 0.11 22.93
N VAL A 24 21.54 0.90 22.26
CA VAL A 24 21.18 2.24 21.74
C VAL A 24 20.16 2.15 20.60
N ILE A 25 20.28 1.15 19.72
CA ILE A 25 19.30 0.90 18.64
C ILE A 25 17.96 0.43 19.23
N GLN A 26 17.99 -0.48 20.21
CA GLN A 26 16.79 -1.00 20.88
C GLN A 26 16.07 0.09 21.69
N SER A 27 16.81 1.00 22.33
CA SER A 27 16.27 2.19 23.01
C SER A 27 15.63 3.19 22.04
N ARG A 28 16.21 3.40 20.85
CA ARG A 28 15.65 4.31 19.83
C ARG A 28 14.43 3.74 19.12
N ILE A 29 14.39 2.43 18.85
CA ILE A 29 13.21 1.76 18.27
C ILE A 29 12.05 1.73 19.28
N SER A 30 12.34 1.50 20.56
CA SER A 30 11.34 1.60 21.64
C SER A 30 10.71 2.99 21.71
N ASN A 31 11.51 4.06 21.53
CA ASN A 31 10.98 5.43 21.53
C ASN A 31 10.16 5.74 20.27
N ILE A 32 10.54 5.21 19.09
CA ILE A 32 9.75 5.37 17.86
C ILE A 32 8.40 4.66 17.99
N ILE A 33 8.35 3.44 18.54
CA ILE A 33 7.10 2.72 18.78
C ILE A 33 6.25 3.44 19.84
N HIS A 34 6.87 3.93 20.93
CA HIS A 34 6.17 4.63 22.00
C HIS A 34 5.62 6.01 21.57
N ASP A 35 6.33 6.75 20.70
CA ASP A 35 5.86 8.03 20.16
C ASP A 35 4.73 7.85 19.13
N TYR A 36 4.72 6.76 18.35
CA TYR A 36 3.60 6.40 17.47
C TYR A 36 2.35 5.94 18.26
N VAL A 37 2.54 5.26 19.40
CA VAL A 37 1.44 4.83 20.30
C VAL A 37 0.87 6.02 21.11
N LEU A 38 1.69 6.99 21.51
CA LEU A 38 1.21 8.19 22.22
C LEU A 38 0.45 9.17 21.31
N MET A 39 0.80 9.26 20.02
CA MET A 39 0.02 10.01 19.04
C MET A 39 -1.37 9.40 18.80
N SER A 40 -1.54 8.09 18.98
CA SER A 40 -2.83 7.40 18.81
C SER A 40 -3.68 7.38 20.08
N HIS A 41 -3.14 7.74 21.26
CA HIS A 41 -3.87 7.71 22.53
C HIS A 41 -4.26 9.08 23.13
N THR A 42 -4.01 10.21 22.45
CA THR A 42 -4.41 11.55 22.97
C THR A 42 -5.74 12.07 22.40
N VAL A 43 -6.52 11.26 21.66
CA VAL A 43 -7.85 11.65 21.15
C VAL A 43 -8.95 10.74 21.69
N VAL A 44 -8.93 10.40 22.98
CA VAL A 44 -10.14 9.91 23.65
C VAL A 44 -10.15 10.44 25.08
N LEU A 45 -11.29 11.03 25.49
CA LEU A 45 -11.62 11.55 26.82
C LEU A 45 -11.35 13.04 27.08
N SER A 46 -12.15 13.93 26.49
CA SER A 46 -13.00 14.86 27.27
C SER A 46 -13.95 15.61 26.33
N GLY A 47 -15.24 15.66 26.68
CA GLY A 47 -16.21 16.34 25.82
C GLY A 47 -17.66 16.11 26.21
N SER A 48 -17.99 16.40 27.47
CA SER A 48 -19.35 16.47 27.98
C SER A 48 -20.24 17.37 27.10
N SER A 49 -21.30 16.75 26.57
CA SER A 49 -22.61 17.29 26.20
C SER A 49 -22.79 18.82 26.20
N ARG A 50 -22.87 19.41 25.01
CA ARG A 50 -23.83 20.48 24.67
C ARG A 50 -24.30 20.29 23.22
N ARG A 51 -25.36 19.49 23.05
CA ARG A 51 -26.10 19.38 21.79
C ARG A 51 -26.71 20.73 21.43
N ARG A 52 -26.14 21.44 20.45
CA ARG A 52 -26.93 22.32 19.58
C ARG A 52 -27.52 21.44 18.48
N LYS A 53 -28.84 21.23 18.52
CA LYS A 53 -29.58 20.62 17.41
C LYS A 53 -29.54 21.61 16.23
N ILE A 54 -28.66 21.35 15.26
CA ILE A 54 -28.90 21.77 13.89
C ILE A 54 -29.35 20.49 13.18
N GLN A 55 -30.66 20.36 13.02
CA GLN A 55 -31.25 19.24 12.31
C GLN A 55 -31.14 19.54 10.81
N LYS A 56 -29.97 19.29 10.22
CA LYS A 56 -29.90 19.02 8.77
C LYS A 56 -30.43 17.61 8.60
N SER A 57 -31.64 17.48 8.06
CA SER A 57 -32.12 16.21 7.53
C SER A 57 -31.23 15.83 6.35
N GLU A 58 -30.28 14.91 6.56
CA GLU A 58 -29.55 14.31 5.43
C GLU A 58 -30.53 13.40 4.68
N PHE A 59 -30.87 13.80 3.44
CA PHE A 59 -31.64 12.96 2.53
C PHE A 59 -30.70 11.95 1.87
N LEU A 60 -30.99 10.65 2.01
CA LEU A 60 -30.12 9.53 1.64
C LEU A 60 -30.66 8.80 0.41
N PHE A 61 -29.84 8.61 -0.62
CA PHE A 61 -30.17 7.92 -1.86
C PHE A 61 -29.22 6.74 -2.09
N SER A 62 -29.70 5.60 -2.58
CA SER A 62 -28.85 4.41 -2.80
C SER A 62 -28.66 4.12 -4.29
N VAL A 63 -27.40 3.94 -4.71
CA VAL A 63 -27.02 3.48 -6.04
C VAL A 63 -26.78 1.98 -6.01
N ARG A 64 -27.22 1.25 -7.04
CA ARG A 64 -26.94 -0.19 -7.24
C ARG A 64 -26.60 -0.50 -8.69
N GLU A 65 -25.70 -1.44 -8.93
CA GLU A 65 -25.45 -2.00 -10.26
C GLU A 65 -26.58 -2.96 -10.65
N ILE A 66 -26.96 -2.95 -11.93
CA ILE A 66 -27.92 -3.91 -12.48
C ILE A 66 -27.14 -4.97 -13.24
N GLU A 67 -26.99 -6.15 -12.64
CA GLU A 67 -26.46 -7.32 -13.33
C GLU A 67 -27.43 -7.75 -14.45
N LYS A 68 -26.90 -7.93 -15.67
CA LYS A 68 -27.66 -8.58 -16.74
C LYS A 68 -27.81 -10.06 -16.37
N LYS A 69 -29.00 -10.47 -15.95
CA LYS A 69 -29.37 -11.90 -15.97
C LYS A 69 -29.39 -12.37 -17.43
N MET A 70 -28.49 -13.27 -17.80
CA MET A 70 -28.64 -14.05 -19.03
C MET A 70 -29.76 -15.07 -18.80
N SER A 71 -31.00 -14.73 -19.16
CA SER A 71 -32.06 -15.71 -19.31
C SER A 71 -31.95 -16.33 -20.70
N GLY A 72 -31.56 -17.61 -20.75
CA GLY A 72 -31.46 -18.37 -21.99
C GLY A 72 -32.83 -18.68 -22.60
N VAL A 73 -32.96 -18.42 -23.89
CA VAL A 73 -33.64 -19.26 -24.88
C VAL A 73 -32.81 -19.17 -26.16
N THR A 74 -32.39 -20.33 -26.65
CA THR A 74 -31.59 -20.54 -27.86
C THR A 74 -32.34 -20.12 -29.12
N ASN A 75 -31.66 -19.44 -30.04
CA ASN A 75 -31.69 -19.72 -31.47
C ASN A 75 -30.39 -19.18 -32.07
N GLU A 76 -29.60 -20.11 -32.63
CA GLU A 76 -28.39 -19.80 -33.40
C GLU A 76 -28.77 -19.10 -34.69
N GLU A 77 -28.11 -17.97 -34.98
CA GLU A 77 -27.67 -17.62 -36.32
C GLU A 77 -26.51 -16.61 -36.21
N ASP A 78 -25.43 -16.93 -36.92
CA ASP A 78 -24.12 -16.27 -37.01
C ASP A 78 -24.07 -14.76 -36.74
N LYS A 79 -23.33 -14.36 -35.69
CA LYS A 79 -22.63 -13.06 -35.64
C LYS A 79 -21.34 -13.16 -34.83
N LYS A 80 -20.24 -12.76 -35.49
CA LYS A 80 -18.86 -12.60 -34.99
C LYS A 80 -18.81 -12.04 -33.55
N PRO A 81 -17.85 -12.49 -32.70
CA PRO A 81 -17.68 -11.93 -31.37
C PRO A 81 -17.18 -10.49 -31.49
N THR A 82 -18.04 -9.53 -31.21
CA THR A 82 -17.64 -8.14 -31.00
C THR A 82 -17.35 -7.97 -29.52
N GLU A 83 -16.05 -7.90 -29.18
CA GLU A 83 -15.54 -7.45 -27.89
C GLU A 83 -15.92 -5.98 -27.64
N GLN A 84 -17.17 -5.70 -27.26
CA GLN A 84 -17.59 -4.36 -26.78
C GLN A 84 -18.57 -4.43 -25.59
N GLY A 85 -18.43 -5.46 -24.75
CA GLY A 85 -19.28 -5.66 -23.57
C GLY A 85 -18.94 -4.81 -22.33
N GLY A 86 -17.75 -4.18 -22.27
CA GLY A 86 -17.21 -3.65 -21.00
C GLY A 86 -17.31 -2.14 -20.75
N ALA A 87 -17.64 -1.31 -21.74
CA ALA A 87 -17.44 0.14 -21.61
C ALA A 87 -18.51 0.88 -20.78
N HIS A 88 -19.71 0.32 -20.64
CA HIS A 88 -20.86 0.99 -19.98
C HIS A 88 -21.45 0.12 -18.87
N ILE A 89 -21.86 0.76 -17.78
CA ILE A 89 -22.55 0.16 -16.64
C ILE A 89 -23.96 0.73 -16.53
N ASN A 90 -24.90 -0.12 -16.12
CA ASN A 90 -26.26 0.30 -15.77
C ASN A 90 -26.36 0.46 -14.25
N LEU A 91 -26.67 1.66 -13.82
CA LEU A 91 -26.82 2.04 -12.42
C LEU A 91 -28.28 2.39 -12.13
N LYS A 92 -28.76 1.99 -10.96
CA LYS A 92 -30.06 2.33 -10.44
C LYS A 92 -29.90 3.20 -9.21
N VAL A 93 -30.49 4.39 -9.21
CA VAL A 93 -30.56 5.27 -8.03
C VAL A 93 -31.96 5.18 -7.44
N LYS A 94 -32.05 4.80 -6.17
CA LYS A 94 -33.29 4.71 -5.41
C LYS A 94 -33.38 5.84 -4.38
N GLY A 95 -34.46 6.60 -4.42
CA GLY A 95 -34.81 7.63 -3.45
C GLY A 95 -35.50 7.09 -2.20
N GLN A 96 -35.55 7.95 -1.16
CA GLN A 96 -36.23 7.62 0.10
C GLN A 96 -37.73 7.43 -0.06
N ASP A 97 -38.31 8.12 -1.03
CA ASP A 97 -39.70 7.97 -1.48
C ASP A 97 -39.96 6.65 -2.23
N GLY A 98 -38.92 5.86 -2.47
CA GLY A 98 -38.99 4.61 -3.22
C GLY A 98 -38.88 4.80 -4.74
N ASN A 99 -38.76 6.03 -5.25
CA ASN A 99 -38.62 6.28 -6.67
C ASN A 99 -37.27 5.77 -7.18
N GLU A 100 -37.28 5.10 -8.34
CA GLU A 100 -36.09 4.53 -8.96
C GLU A 100 -35.78 5.20 -10.29
N VAL A 101 -34.55 5.68 -10.46
CA VAL A 101 -34.07 6.29 -11.71
C VAL A 101 -32.89 5.49 -12.23
N PHE A 102 -32.95 5.17 -13.52
CA PHE A 102 -31.95 4.35 -14.20
C PHE A 102 -30.99 5.22 -15.01
N PHE A 103 -29.71 4.87 -14.95
CA PHE A 103 -28.64 5.52 -15.68
C PHE A 103 -27.80 4.47 -16.40
N ARG A 104 -27.33 4.81 -17.60
CA ARG A 104 -26.30 4.07 -18.30
C ARG A 104 -25.15 5.01 -18.57
N ILE A 105 -24.02 4.79 -17.90
CA ILE A 105 -22.83 5.65 -18.03
C ILE A 105 -21.63 4.81 -18.41
N LYS A 106 -20.59 5.42 -18.99
CA LYS A 106 -19.31 4.70 -19.16
C LYS A 106 -18.72 4.45 -17.78
N ARG A 107 -18.08 3.30 -17.58
CA ARG A 107 -17.47 2.97 -16.28
C ARG A 107 -16.35 3.94 -15.86
N SER A 108 -15.75 4.64 -16.82
CA SER A 108 -14.78 5.73 -16.61
C SER A 108 -15.39 7.13 -16.42
N THR A 109 -16.72 7.27 -16.46
CA THR A 109 -17.36 8.58 -16.31
C THR A 109 -17.51 8.94 -14.85
N GLN A 110 -17.11 10.16 -14.48
CA GLN A 110 -17.35 10.71 -13.14
C GLN A 110 -18.84 10.67 -12.78
N LEU A 111 -19.14 10.21 -11.57
CA LEU A 111 -20.49 10.07 -11.03
C LEU A 111 -21.20 11.42 -10.92
N LYS A 112 -20.48 12.55 -10.89
CA LYS A 112 -21.03 13.92 -10.94
C LYS A 112 -22.09 14.09 -12.02
N LYS A 113 -21.88 13.51 -13.21
CA LYS A 113 -22.86 13.60 -14.31
C LYS A 113 -24.17 12.90 -13.96
N LEU A 114 -24.08 11.71 -13.38
CA LEU A 114 -25.24 10.94 -12.92
C LEU A 114 -25.93 11.65 -11.76
N MET A 115 -25.17 12.13 -10.78
CA MET A 115 -25.69 12.81 -9.60
C MET A 115 -26.42 14.11 -9.97
N ASN A 116 -25.84 14.95 -10.82
CA ASN A 116 -26.49 16.17 -11.32
C ASN A 116 -27.78 15.84 -12.08
N ALA A 117 -27.72 14.87 -13.01
CA ALA A 117 -28.90 14.46 -13.77
C ALA A 117 -30.02 13.87 -12.88
N TYR A 118 -29.67 13.23 -11.77
CA TYR A 118 -30.65 12.79 -10.76
C TYR A 118 -31.27 13.98 -10.03
N CYS A 119 -30.45 14.93 -9.56
CA CYS A 119 -30.89 16.15 -8.87
C CYS A 119 -31.87 16.95 -9.73
N ASP A 120 -31.52 17.16 -11.01
CA ASP A 120 -32.36 17.88 -11.97
C ASP A 120 -33.71 17.19 -12.19
N ARG A 121 -33.72 15.85 -12.34
CA ARG A 121 -34.96 15.07 -12.55
C ARG A 121 -35.88 15.04 -11.34
N GLN A 122 -35.30 15.01 -10.14
CA GLN A 122 -36.07 14.97 -8.90
C GLN A 122 -36.33 16.36 -8.31
N SER A 123 -35.83 17.42 -8.95
CA SER A 123 -35.93 18.80 -8.46
C SER A 123 -35.41 18.96 -7.02
N VAL A 124 -34.29 18.31 -6.72
CA VAL A 124 -33.61 18.37 -5.41
C VAL A 124 -32.27 19.09 -5.52
N ASP A 125 -31.91 19.86 -4.49
CA ASP A 125 -30.62 20.56 -4.47
C ASP A 125 -29.46 19.57 -4.20
N PHE A 126 -28.39 19.67 -4.99
CA PHE A 126 -27.24 18.76 -4.91
C PHE A 126 -26.60 18.74 -3.51
N ASN A 127 -26.53 19.89 -2.83
CA ASN A 127 -25.92 20.01 -1.51
C ASN A 127 -26.86 19.56 -0.38
N SER A 128 -28.13 19.33 -0.68
CA SER A 128 -29.14 18.86 0.27
C SER A 128 -29.23 17.33 0.37
N ILE A 129 -28.55 16.60 -0.52
CA ILE A 129 -28.66 15.13 -0.62
C ILE A 129 -27.31 14.43 -0.56
N ALA A 130 -27.32 13.16 -0.13
CA ALA A 130 -26.16 12.28 -0.16
C ALA A 130 -26.46 11.00 -0.97
N PHE A 131 -25.60 10.71 -1.95
CA PHE A 131 -25.63 9.47 -2.71
C PHE A 131 -24.79 8.41 -2.00
N LEU A 132 -25.33 7.21 -1.81
CA LEU A 132 -24.68 6.10 -1.13
C LEU A 132 -24.58 4.87 -2.04
N PHE A 133 -23.50 4.11 -1.90
CA PHE A 133 -23.33 2.76 -2.46
C PHE A 133 -22.88 1.84 -1.33
N ASP A 134 -23.61 0.75 -1.08
CA ASP A 134 -23.39 -0.16 0.07
C ASP A 134 -23.16 0.56 1.41
N GLY A 135 -23.96 1.61 1.65
CA GLY A 135 -23.92 2.41 2.87
C GLY A 135 -22.79 3.46 2.91
N ARG A 136 -21.92 3.53 1.89
CA ARG A 136 -20.83 4.51 1.81
C ARG A 136 -21.20 5.69 0.92
N ARG A 137 -20.83 6.91 1.32
CA ARG A 137 -21.08 8.12 0.53
C ARG A 137 -20.24 8.13 -0.74
N LEU A 138 -20.90 8.22 -1.88
CA LEU A 138 -20.26 8.39 -3.19
C LEU A 138 -19.80 9.85 -3.35
N ARG A 139 -18.57 10.05 -3.82
CA ARG A 139 -18.09 11.39 -4.20
C ARG A 139 -18.35 11.64 -5.68
N SER A 140 -18.51 12.92 -6.03
CA SER A 140 -18.89 13.31 -7.40
C SER A 140 -17.77 13.06 -8.42
N ASP A 141 -16.52 13.11 -7.99
CA ASP A 141 -15.32 12.86 -8.79
C ASP A 141 -15.07 11.38 -9.05
N GLN A 142 -15.72 10.47 -8.31
CA GLN A 142 -15.52 9.03 -8.46
C GLN A 142 -16.03 8.52 -9.80
N THR A 143 -15.48 7.41 -10.27
CA THR A 143 -16.01 6.67 -11.43
C THR A 143 -16.47 5.28 -11.00
N PRO A 144 -17.41 4.64 -11.71
CA PRO A 144 -17.79 3.25 -11.44
C PRO A 144 -16.62 2.24 -11.47
N ASP A 145 -15.55 2.51 -12.21
CA ASP A 145 -14.32 1.70 -12.21
C ASP A 145 -13.37 2.03 -11.05
N GLU A 146 -13.68 3.04 -10.21
CA GLU A 146 -12.84 3.30 -9.05
C GLU A 146 -12.89 2.13 -8.08
N VAL A 147 -11.70 1.66 -7.75
CA VAL A 147 -11.43 0.50 -6.90
C VAL A 147 -11.73 0.87 -5.44
N ASP A 148 -12.20 -0.10 -4.64
CA ASP A 148 -12.28 0.07 -3.18
C ASP A 148 -10.86 0.20 -2.61
N LEU A 149 -10.39 1.43 -2.47
CA LEU A 149 -9.07 1.76 -1.93
C LEU A 149 -9.15 2.24 -0.47
N VAL A 150 -10.18 1.83 0.27
CA VAL A 150 -10.31 2.09 1.72
C VAL A 150 -9.34 1.20 2.53
N GLY A 151 -8.74 1.78 3.57
CA GLY A 151 -7.72 1.15 4.43
C GLY A 151 -6.36 1.82 4.22
N GLY A 152 -5.28 1.17 4.65
CA GLY A 152 -3.92 1.71 4.55
C GLY A 152 -3.71 2.93 5.46
N TYR A 153 -2.54 3.55 5.33
CA TYR A 153 -2.11 4.64 6.20
C TYR A 153 -2.17 5.99 5.48
N TYR A 154 -2.53 7.04 6.21
CA TYR A 154 -2.11 8.38 5.83
C TYR A 154 -0.61 8.51 6.07
N ASP A 155 0.03 9.32 5.24
CA ASP A 155 1.49 9.33 5.16
C ASP A 155 2.14 10.03 6.36
N ALA A 156 1.69 11.23 6.70
CA ALA A 156 2.30 12.02 7.76
C ALA A 156 1.24 12.81 8.56
N GLY A 157 1.36 14.15 8.60
CA GLY A 157 0.36 15.05 9.18
C GLY A 157 -0.75 15.44 8.20
N ASP A 158 -0.72 14.87 6.99
CA ASP A 158 -1.70 15.03 5.93
C ASP A 158 -2.64 13.82 5.87
N ASN A 159 -3.52 13.80 4.87
CA ASN A 159 -4.45 12.70 4.62
C ASN A 159 -4.27 12.09 3.22
N VAL A 160 -3.10 12.29 2.61
CA VAL A 160 -2.72 11.60 1.38
C VAL A 160 -2.19 10.22 1.71
N LYS A 161 -2.50 9.26 0.85
CA LYS A 161 -1.94 7.91 0.93
C LYS A 161 -0.86 7.76 -0.13
N PHE A 162 0.39 8.04 0.21
CA PHE A 162 1.53 7.84 -0.69
C PHE A 162 2.02 6.39 -0.62
N GLY A 163 1.97 5.68 -1.75
CA GLY A 163 2.22 4.24 -1.81
C GLY A 163 3.67 3.85 -1.55
N LEU A 164 4.64 4.61 -2.06
CA LEU A 164 6.07 4.31 -1.91
C LEU A 164 6.53 4.31 -0.45
N PRO A 165 6.37 5.41 0.33
CA PRO A 165 6.75 5.41 1.76
C PRO A 165 5.90 4.45 2.59
N MET A 166 4.61 4.26 2.27
CA MET A 166 3.77 3.27 2.95
C MET A 166 4.28 1.85 2.75
N ALA A 167 4.68 1.48 1.53
CA ALA A 167 5.24 0.17 1.23
C ALA A 167 6.55 -0.04 2.00
N PHE A 168 7.45 0.94 1.98
CA PHE A 168 8.68 0.91 2.77
C PHE A 168 8.41 0.69 4.26
N THR A 169 7.48 1.45 4.86
CA THR A 169 7.11 1.28 6.26
C THR A 169 6.60 -0.13 6.56
N VAL A 170 5.75 -0.71 5.70
CA VAL A 170 5.24 -2.07 5.88
C VAL A 170 6.34 -3.12 5.71
N THR A 171 7.29 -2.92 4.79
CA THR A 171 8.48 -3.77 4.68
C THR A 171 9.29 -3.73 5.97
N MET A 172 9.51 -2.54 6.54
CA MET A 172 10.30 -2.36 7.77
C MET A 172 9.61 -2.93 9.02
N LEU A 173 8.30 -2.73 9.17
CA LEU A 173 7.52 -3.36 10.24
C LEU A 173 7.60 -4.89 10.13
N SER A 174 7.49 -5.42 8.91
CA SER A 174 7.61 -6.85 8.65
C SER A 174 9.01 -7.38 8.96
N TRP A 175 10.06 -6.67 8.54
CA TRP A 175 11.44 -7.05 8.83
C TRP A 175 11.70 -7.05 10.35
N GLY A 176 11.25 -6.01 11.05
CA GLY A 176 11.34 -5.95 12.51
C GLY A 176 10.63 -7.11 13.20
N ALA A 177 9.43 -7.48 12.74
CA ALA A 177 8.69 -8.63 13.28
C ALA A 177 9.36 -9.99 12.97
N ILE A 178 10.11 -10.09 11.87
CA ILE A 178 10.89 -11.29 11.52
C ILE A 178 12.12 -11.43 12.43
N GLU A 179 12.90 -10.35 12.61
CA GLU A 179 14.15 -10.41 13.38
C GLU A 179 13.91 -10.40 14.90
N TYR A 180 12.89 -9.68 15.36
CA TYR A 180 12.67 -9.40 16.78
C TYR A 180 11.31 -9.90 17.31
N GLY A 181 10.73 -10.91 16.65
CA GLY A 181 9.40 -11.44 16.99
C GLY A 181 9.29 -11.95 18.44
N GLU A 182 10.34 -12.59 18.98
CA GLU A 182 10.35 -13.06 20.37
C GLU A 182 10.35 -11.92 21.39
N GLN A 183 11.10 -10.85 21.11
CA GLN A 183 11.15 -9.66 21.97
C GLN A 183 9.83 -8.89 21.94
N LEU A 184 9.22 -8.76 20.76
CA LEU A 184 7.88 -8.19 20.61
C LEU A 184 6.84 -9.02 21.37
N ALA A 185 6.93 -10.36 21.31
CA ALA A 185 6.03 -11.24 22.06
C ALA A 185 6.25 -11.13 23.58
N GLY A 186 7.52 -11.07 24.02
CA GLY A 186 7.88 -10.86 25.42
C GLY A 186 7.38 -9.52 25.98
N ALA A 187 7.29 -8.49 25.14
CA ALA A 187 6.70 -7.20 25.49
C ALA A 187 5.16 -7.16 25.38
N GLY A 188 4.51 -8.20 24.86
CA GLY A 188 3.07 -8.21 24.62
C GLY A 188 2.61 -7.49 23.34
N GLU A 189 3.54 -7.01 22.51
CA GLU A 189 3.28 -6.14 21.35
C GLU A 189 3.19 -6.89 20.02
N TYR A 190 3.48 -8.19 19.99
CA TYR A 190 3.52 -8.95 18.74
C TYR A 190 2.20 -8.93 17.98
N VAL A 191 1.05 -9.01 18.67
CA VAL A 191 -0.28 -8.97 18.03
C VAL A 191 -0.52 -7.60 17.39
N HIS A 192 -0.16 -6.50 18.05
CA HIS A 192 -0.29 -5.15 17.50
C HIS A 192 0.61 -4.94 16.30
N ALA A 193 1.83 -5.50 16.30
CA ALA A 193 2.70 -5.50 15.13
C ALA A 193 2.06 -6.24 13.94
N LEU A 194 1.42 -7.40 14.19
CA LEU A 194 0.69 -8.12 13.15
C LEU A 194 -0.49 -7.31 12.61
N GLU A 195 -1.27 -6.66 13.48
CA GLU A 195 -2.39 -5.80 13.06
C GLU A 195 -1.93 -4.63 12.20
N ALA A 196 -0.82 -3.98 12.58
CA ALA A 196 -0.23 -2.87 11.82
C ALA A 196 0.25 -3.33 10.42
N ILE A 197 0.99 -4.43 10.34
CA ILE A 197 1.44 -4.99 9.04
C ILE A 197 0.24 -5.38 8.19
N LYS A 198 -0.77 -6.02 8.79
CA LYS A 198 -1.97 -6.45 8.08
C LYS A 198 -2.77 -5.26 7.52
N TRP A 199 -2.86 -4.16 8.26
CA TRP A 199 -3.59 -2.97 7.81
C TRP A 199 -3.02 -2.37 6.52
N GLY A 200 -1.69 -2.30 6.41
CA GLY A 200 -1.01 -1.87 5.19
C GLY A 200 -1.14 -2.89 4.06
N THR A 201 -0.92 -4.17 4.34
CA THR A 201 -0.96 -5.22 3.32
C THR A 201 -2.36 -5.51 2.76
N ASP A 202 -3.42 -5.39 3.58
CA ASP A 202 -4.81 -5.42 3.10
C ASP A 202 -5.09 -4.32 2.08
N TYR A 203 -4.50 -3.13 2.27
CA TYR A 203 -4.61 -2.04 1.31
C TYR A 203 -3.84 -2.34 0.02
N PHE A 204 -2.62 -2.89 0.09
CA PHE A 204 -1.86 -3.25 -1.11
C PHE A 204 -2.55 -4.32 -1.95
N ILE A 205 -3.21 -5.31 -1.32
CA ILE A 205 -4.03 -6.30 -2.03
C ILE A 205 -5.16 -5.61 -2.81
N LYS A 206 -5.87 -4.66 -2.19
CA LYS A 206 -6.91 -3.89 -2.87
C LYS A 206 -6.35 -3.00 -3.98
N ALA A 207 -5.17 -2.41 -3.76
CA ALA A 207 -4.50 -1.55 -4.72
C ALA A 207 -3.95 -2.32 -5.94
N HIS A 208 -3.60 -3.60 -5.77
CA HIS A 208 -3.14 -4.46 -6.86
C HIS A 208 -4.33 -5.18 -7.52
N THR A 209 -4.99 -4.48 -8.44
CA THR A 209 -6.25 -4.96 -9.05
C THR A 209 -6.10 -5.90 -10.22
N HIS A 210 -4.97 -5.83 -10.93
CA HIS A 210 -4.65 -6.66 -12.08
C HIS A 210 -3.14 -6.88 -12.12
N PRO A 211 -2.63 -7.96 -12.76
CA PRO A 211 -1.21 -8.33 -12.69
C PRO A 211 -0.21 -7.21 -13.02
N ASN A 212 -0.58 -6.25 -13.88
CA ASN A 212 0.25 -5.11 -14.27
C ASN A 212 -0.42 -3.77 -13.94
N VAL A 213 -1.17 -3.68 -12.84
CA VAL A 213 -1.84 -2.46 -12.38
C VAL A 213 -1.76 -2.33 -10.86
N LEU A 214 -1.13 -1.26 -10.38
CA LEU A 214 -1.05 -0.92 -8.96
C LEU A 214 -1.53 0.53 -8.73
N TRP A 215 -2.49 0.72 -7.82
CA TRP A 215 -2.89 2.05 -7.35
C TRP A 215 -1.93 2.54 -6.27
N VAL A 216 -1.23 3.63 -6.54
CA VAL A 216 -0.04 4.05 -5.76
C VAL A 216 -0.26 5.34 -4.99
N GLU A 217 -1.34 6.06 -5.26
CA GLU A 217 -1.67 7.28 -4.53
C GLU A 217 -3.19 7.46 -4.42
N VAL A 218 -3.68 7.88 -3.24
CA VAL A 218 -5.07 8.31 -3.07
C VAL A 218 -5.08 9.68 -2.42
N GLY A 219 -5.47 10.67 -3.21
CA GLY A 219 -5.37 12.05 -2.80
C GLY A 219 -4.65 12.95 -3.76
N ASP A 220 -4.86 14.23 -3.59
CA ASP A 220 -4.09 15.27 -4.26
C ASP A 220 -3.38 16.10 -3.18
N GLY A 221 -2.04 16.06 -3.16
CA GLY A 221 -1.25 16.71 -2.11
C GLY A 221 -1.47 18.22 -2.05
N ASP A 222 -1.60 18.90 -3.19
CA ASP A 222 -1.77 20.35 -3.23
C ASP A 222 -3.07 20.76 -2.50
N THR A 223 -4.19 20.11 -2.80
CA THR A 223 -5.47 20.41 -2.13
C THR A 223 -5.55 19.90 -0.71
N ASP A 224 -4.90 18.78 -0.41
CA ASP A 224 -4.90 18.21 0.94
C ASP A 224 -4.11 19.08 1.92
N HIS A 225 -2.91 19.51 1.53
CA HIS A 225 -2.02 20.30 2.38
C HIS A 225 -2.49 21.74 2.56
N TYR A 226 -3.35 22.24 1.67
CA TYR A 226 -4.00 23.53 1.84
C TYR A 226 -5.03 23.52 2.99
N CYS A 227 -5.53 22.35 3.40
CA CYS A 227 -6.65 22.24 4.33
C CYS A 227 -6.26 21.58 5.66
N TRP A 228 -6.26 22.35 6.75
CA TRP A 228 -6.07 21.82 8.10
C TRP A 228 -7.40 21.36 8.70
N GLN A 229 -7.70 20.07 8.58
CA GLN A 229 -8.95 19.49 9.09
C GLN A 229 -8.76 18.04 9.54
N ARG A 230 -9.73 17.53 10.32
CA ARG A 230 -9.77 16.13 10.69
C ARG A 230 -10.08 15.26 9.46
N PRO A 231 -9.51 14.04 9.37
CA PRO A 231 -9.75 13.15 8.23
C PRO A 231 -11.24 12.85 7.98
N GLU A 232 -12.05 12.78 9.04
CA GLU A 232 -13.49 12.48 8.94
C GLU A 232 -14.31 13.65 8.33
N ASP A 233 -13.76 14.86 8.37
CA ASP A 233 -14.39 16.08 7.86
C ASP A 233 -13.90 16.45 6.45
N MET A 234 -13.05 15.62 5.84
CA MET A 234 -12.40 15.94 4.57
C MET A 234 -13.36 16.19 3.41
N THR A 235 -13.15 17.31 2.73
CA THR A 235 -13.80 17.65 1.46
C THR A 235 -12.83 17.77 0.28
N THR A 236 -11.53 17.55 0.51
CA THR A 236 -10.47 17.62 -0.50
C THR A 236 -10.56 16.46 -1.49
N SER A 237 -9.99 16.63 -2.68
CA SER A 237 -10.01 15.60 -3.72
C SER A 237 -9.33 14.33 -3.22
N ARG A 238 -10.00 13.19 -3.40
CA ARG A 238 -9.46 11.86 -3.07
C ARG A 238 -9.31 11.01 -4.32
N ARG A 239 -8.95 11.67 -5.43
CA ARG A 239 -8.63 11.02 -6.69
C ARG A 239 -7.53 9.99 -6.47
N ALA A 240 -7.71 8.82 -7.04
CA ALA A 240 -6.68 7.77 -7.01
C ALA A 240 -5.82 7.82 -8.28
N TYR A 241 -4.54 7.48 -8.14
CA TYR A 241 -3.57 7.38 -9.22
C TYR A 241 -2.94 5.98 -9.23
N LYS A 242 -2.56 5.53 -10.41
CA LYS A 242 -2.03 4.19 -10.63
C LYS A 242 -0.85 4.21 -11.57
N VAL A 243 -0.05 3.16 -11.48
CA VAL A 243 0.91 2.76 -12.50
C VAL A 243 0.38 1.53 -13.23
N ASP A 244 0.72 1.43 -14.51
CA ASP A 244 0.38 0.30 -15.37
C ASP A 244 1.43 0.07 -16.46
N ALA A 245 1.20 -0.89 -17.35
CA ALA A 245 2.14 -1.23 -18.42
C ALA A 245 2.52 -0.04 -19.35
N ASN A 246 1.65 0.97 -19.48
CA ASN A 246 1.92 2.15 -20.32
C ASN A 246 2.50 3.32 -19.51
N ASN A 247 2.29 3.32 -18.19
CA ASN A 247 2.77 4.32 -17.24
C ASN A 247 3.44 3.59 -16.07
N PRO A 248 4.68 3.09 -16.26
CA PRO A 248 5.35 2.20 -15.31
C PRO A 248 5.80 2.89 -14.02
N GLY A 249 6.15 2.09 -13.00
CA GLY A 249 6.69 2.56 -11.72
C GLY A 249 7.33 1.43 -10.93
N SER A 250 8.50 0.98 -11.37
CA SER A 250 9.23 -0.17 -10.84
C SER A 250 9.69 -0.02 -9.39
N ASP A 251 9.95 1.22 -8.96
CA ASP A 251 10.27 1.62 -7.60
C ASP A 251 9.12 1.27 -6.64
N VAL A 252 7.98 1.96 -6.76
CA VAL A 252 6.81 1.74 -5.88
C VAL A 252 6.24 0.33 -6.01
N VAL A 253 6.29 -0.26 -7.20
CA VAL A 253 5.87 -1.65 -7.44
C VAL A 253 6.84 -2.63 -6.78
N GLY A 254 8.15 -2.39 -6.89
CA GLY A 254 9.19 -3.19 -6.24
C GLY A 254 9.11 -3.11 -4.72
N GLU A 255 8.97 -1.91 -4.14
CA GLU A 255 8.82 -1.75 -2.70
C GLU A 255 7.53 -2.42 -2.19
N THR A 256 6.43 -2.32 -2.93
CA THR A 256 5.17 -3.01 -2.58
C THR A 256 5.34 -4.54 -2.66
N ALA A 257 6.09 -5.04 -3.65
CA ALA A 257 6.42 -6.45 -3.75
C ALA A 257 7.28 -6.92 -2.56
N ALA A 258 8.27 -6.12 -2.15
CA ALA A 258 9.10 -6.37 -0.97
C ALA A 258 8.26 -6.42 0.32
N ALA A 259 7.36 -5.44 0.50
CA ALA A 259 6.46 -5.38 1.65
C ALA A 259 5.58 -6.62 1.78
N LEU A 260 4.95 -7.03 0.67
CA LEU A 260 4.09 -8.22 0.63
C LEU A 260 4.89 -9.51 0.80
N ALA A 261 6.09 -9.60 0.24
CA ALA A 261 6.98 -10.75 0.42
C ALA A 261 7.44 -10.89 1.88
N ALA A 262 7.91 -9.80 2.50
CA ALA A 262 8.30 -9.77 3.91
C ALA A 262 7.13 -10.13 4.82
N ALA A 263 5.96 -9.50 4.63
CA ALA A 263 4.75 -9.82 5.40
C ALA A 263 4.31 -11.28 5.22
N SER A 264 4.50 -11.88 4.04
CA SER A 264 4.19 -13.31 3.83
C SER A 264 5.01 -14.23 4.75
N ILE A 265 6.22 -13.83 5.13
CA ILE A 265 7.05 -14.57 6.09
C ILE A 265 6.44 -14.44 7.49
N VAL A 266 6.08 -13.22 7.90
CA VAL A 266 5.47 -12.91 9.21
C VAL A 266 4.21 -13.74 9.43
N PHE A 267 3.28 -13.76 8.47
CA PHE A 267 2.01 -14.47 8.60
C PHE A 267 2.08 -15.98 8.30
N ARG A 268 3.24 -16.53 7.95
CA ARG A 268 3.37 -17.91 7.47
C ARG A 268 2.79 -18.95 8.41
N ARG A 269 2.99 -18.76 9.73
CA ARG A 269 2.53 -19.70 10.77
C ARG A 269 1.13 -19.38 11.28
N THR A 270 0.84 -18.09 11.48
CA THR A 270 -0.40 -17.63 12.11
C THR A 270 -1.58 -17.55 11.14
N ASN A 271 -1.33 -17.26 9.86
CA ASN A 271 -2.34 -17.22 8.81
C ASN A 271 -1.77 -17.67 7.45
N PRO A 272 -1.60 -18.99 7.23
CA PRO A 272 -0.98 -19.53 6.02
C PRO A 272 -1.71 -19.14 4.72
N HIS A 273 -3.05 -19.06 4.76
CA HIS A 273 -3.84 -18.66 3.59
C HIS A 273 -3.55 -17.20 3.20
N TYR A 274 -3.56 -16.29 4.18
CA TYR A 274 -3.20 -14.88 3.93
C TYR A 274 -1.74 -14.74 3.49
N SER A 275 -0.81 -15.48 4.10
CA SER A 275 0.59 -15.54 3.66
C SER A 275 0.74 -15.93 2.18
N GLN A 276 0.00 -16.93 1.71
CA GLN A 276 0.01 -17.33 0.29
C GLN A 276 -0.59 -16.25 -0.63
N LEU A 277 -1.66 -15.58 -0.18
CA LEU A 277 -2.25 -14.45 -0.92
C LEU A 277 -1.24 -13.31 -1.07
N LEU A 278 -0.59 -12.89 0.02
CA LEU A 278 0.45 -11.86 0.00
C LEU A 278 1.56 -12.24 -0.98
N LEU A 279 2.04 -13.48 -0.91
CA LEU A 279 3.11 -13.96 -1.77
C LEU A 279 2.70 -14.06 -3.25
N HIS A 280 1.41 -14.31 -3.54
CA HIS A 280 0.88 -14.27 -4.91
C HIS A 280 0.98 -12.86 -5.49
N HIS A 281 0.47 -11.86 -4.78
CA HIS A 281 0.55 -10.46 -5.21
C HIS A 281 2.02 -9.98 -5.30
N ALA A 282 2.88 -10.36 -4.35
CA ALA A 282 4.30 -9.99 -4.35
C ALA A 282 5.02 -10.46 -5.62
N LYS A 283 4.79 -11.71 -6.05
CA LYS A 283 5.40 -12.27 -7.26
C LYS A 283 4.94 -11.56 -8.53
N GLN A 284 3.64 -11.33 -8.65
CA GLN A 284 3.06 -10.62 -9.79
C GLN A 284 3.55 -9.17 -9.87
N LEU A 285 3.63 -8.46 -8.75
CA LEU A 285 4.17 -7.10 -8.71
C LEU A 285 5.65 -7.07 -9.07
N PHE A 286 6.46 -8.01 -8.58
CA PHE A 286 7.86 -8.10 -9.00
C PHE A 286 8.00 -8.34 -10.50
N GLU A 287 7.22 -9.26 -11.08
CA GLU A 287 7.19 -9.49 -12.52
C GLU A 287 6.75 -8.24 -13.30
N PHE A 288 5.75 -7.50 -12.79
CA PHE A 288 5.29 -6.23 -13.37
C PHE A 288 6.41 -5.18 -13.37
N GLY A 289 7.03 -4.93 -12.22
CA GLY A 289 8.09 -3.92 -12.06
C GLY A 289 9.35 -4.24 -12.86
N GLU A 290 9.70 -5.51 -13.00
CA GLU A 290 10.83 -5.94 -13.82
C GLU A 290 10.54 -5.78 -15.32
N LYS A 291 9.35 -6.19 -15.76
CA LYS A 291 8.98 -6.20 -17.18
C LYS A 291 8.74 -4.79 -17.75
N TYR A 292 8.13 -3.91 -16.97
CA TYR A 292 7.80 -2.54 -17.39
C TYR A 292 8.60 -1.55 -16.54
N LYS A 293 9.86 -1.32 -16.94
CA LYS A 293 10.80 -0.50 -16.19
C LYS A 293 10.50 1.00 -16.30
N GLY A 294 10.47 1.70 -15.16
CA GLY A 294 10.34 3.16 -15.11
C GLY A 294 10.18 3.67 -13.69
N LYS A 295 10.38 4.98 -13.48
CA LYS A 295 10.14 5.63 -12.18
C LYS A 295 8.66 5.98 -12.03
N TYR A 296 8.05 5.72 -10.87
CA TYR A 296 6.62 5.96 -10.72
C TYR A 296 6.25 7.44 -10.77
N ASP A 297 7.15 8.34 -10.37
CA ASP A 297 6.92 9.79 -10.32
C ASP A 297 6.98 10.44 -11.72
N GLU A 298 7.47 9.72 -12.73
CA GLU A 298 7.32 10.09 -14.15
C GLU A 298 5.90 9.77 -14.66
N SER A 299 5.30 8.70 -14.15
CA SER A 299 3.94 8.25 -14.48
C SER A 299 2.85 8.97 -13.67
N VAL A 300 3.12 9.17 -12.38
CA VAL A 300 2.25 9.83 -11.40
C VAL A 300 2.93 11.13 -10.96
N GLY A 301 2.93 12.11 -11.86
CA GLY A 301 3.65 13.37 -11.67
C GLY A 301 3.22 14.19 -10.45
N VAL A 302 2.04 13.92 -9.88
CA VAL A 302 1.58 14.56 -8.63
C VAL A 302 2.43 14.16 -7.42
N ALA A 303 3.01 12.95 -7.43
CA ALA A 303 3.84 12.45 -6.34
C ALA A 303 5.23 13.12 -6.29
N LYS A 304 5.69 13.68 -7.42
CA LYS A 304 7.05 14.18 -7.61
C LYS A 304 7.45 15.33 -6.67
N ARG A 305 6.49 16.07 -6.13
CA ARG A 305 6.76 17.15 -5.16
C ARG A 305 6.84 16.67 -3.72
N TYR A 306 6.53 15.41 -3.47
CA TYR A 306 6.42 14.82 -2.14
C TYR A 306 7.41 13.67 -1.97
N TYR A 307 7.24 12.60 -2.76
CA TYR A 307 8.02 11.37 -2.69
C TYR A 307 8.60 11.01 -4.06
N ALA A 308 9.40 11.90 -4.64
CA ALA A 308 10.08 11.63 -5.92
C ALA A 308 10.99 10.40 -5.81
N SER A 309 11.08 9.62 -6.91
CA SER A 309 12.09 8.56 -7.03
C SER A 309 13.43 9.19 -7.41
N VAL A 310 14.23 9.52 -6.41
CA VAL A 310 15.50 10.23 -6.63
C VAL A 310 16.59 9.22 -6.97
N SER A 311 16.74 8.17 -6.16
CA SER A 311 17.66 7.05 -6.36
C SER A 311 17.41 6.25 -7.64
N GLY A 312 16.15 6.21 -8.09
CA GLY A 312 15.69 5.37 -9.18
C GLY A 312 14.82 4.22 -8.68
N TYR A 313 14.90 3.08 -9.36
CA TYR A 313 14.10 1.88 -9.04
C TYR A 313 14.96 0.62 -8.93
N MET A 314 16.26 0.74 -9.18
CA MET A 314 17.14 -0.42 -9.32
C MET A 314 17.33 -1.12 -7.97
N ASP A 315 17.45 -0.35 -6.89
CA ASP A 315 17.52 -0.88 -5.54
C ASP A 315 16.21 -1.50 -5.07
N GLU A 316 15.04 -0.96 -5.41
CA GLU A 316 13.75 -1.60 -5.12
C GLU A 316 13.57 -2.93 -5.85
N LEU A 317 14.06 -3.06 -7.08
CA LEU A 317 14.02 -4.35 -7.79
C LEU A 317 14.92 -5.39 -7.11
N LEU A 318 16.13 -5.01 -6.69
CA LEU A 318 17.01 -5.89 -5.90
C LEU A 318 16.38 -6.23 -4.53
N TRP A 319 15.72 -5.26 -3.92
CA TRP A 319 15.07 -5.38 -2.62
C TRP A 319 13.88 -6.33 -2.66
N ALA A 320 13.02 -6.18 -3.65
CA ALA A 320 11.93 -7.11 -3.93
C ALA A 320 12.46 -8.53 -4.21
N ALA A 321 13.51 -8.66 -5.02
CA ALA A 321 14.10 -9.95 -5.34
C ALA A 321 14.64 -10.67 -4.09
N ILE A 322 15.41 -9.98 -3.23
CA ILE A 322 15.96 -10.62 -2.05
C ILE A 322 14.88 -10.99 -1.02
N TRP A 323 13.84 -10.16 -0.86
CA TRP A 323 12.69 -10.51 -0.01
C TRP A 323 11.89 -11.69 -0.56
N LEU A 324 11.69 -11.76 -1.88
CA LEU A 324 11.07 -12.92 -2.52
C LEU A 324 11.94 -14.18 -2.38
N TYR A 325 13.26 -14.07 -2.44
CA TYR A 325 14.15 -15.18 -2.13
C TYR A 325 13.97 -15.64 -0.68
N ARG A 326 14.06 -14.75 0.31
CA ARG A 326 13.82 -15.09 1.73
C ARG A 326 12.46 -15.76 1.92
N ALA A 327 11.41 -15.26 1.25
CA ALA A 327 10.06 -15.78 1.36
C ALA A 327 9.88 -17.14 0.66
N THR A 328 10.56 -17.40 -0.45
CA THR A 328 10.25 -18.58 -1.30
C THR A 328 11.33 -19.65 -1.34
N GLN A 329 12.58 -19.29 -1.00
CA GLN A 329 13.77 -20.10 -1.22
C GLN A 329 13.97 -20.53 -2.69
N LYS A 330 13.35 -19.82 -3.64
CA LYS A 330 13.56 -20.07 -5.07
C LYS A 330 14.81 -19.36 -5.57
N GLU A 331 15.78 -20.13 -6.05
CA GLU A 331 17.07 -19.63 -6.54
C GLU A 331 16.95 -18.55 -7.61
N GLN A 332 15.92 -18.59 -8.46
CA GLN A 332 15.70 -17.58 -9.51
C GLN A 332 15.72 -16.13 -8.98
N TYR A 333 15.24 -15.88 -7.76
CA TYR A 333 15.24 -14.53 -7.17
C TYR A 333 16.61 -14.16 -6.61
N LEU A 334 17.34 -15.13 -6.05
CA LEU A 334 18.71 -14.91 -5.62
C LEU A 334 19.63 -14.65 -6.83
N MET A 335 19.48 -15.42 -7.90
CA MET A 335 20.23 -15.21 -9.14
C MET A 335 19.93 -13.86 -9.76
N TYR A 336 18.65 -13.45 -9.81
CA TYR A 336 18.31 -12.08 -10.22
C TYR A 336 19.04 -11.02 -9.39
N PHE A 337 19.06 -11.17 -8.06
CA PHE A 337 19.79 -10.25 -7.18
C PHE A 337 21.30 -10.24 -7.50
N LEU A 338 21.96 -11.41 -7.57
CA LEU A 338 23.39 -11.52 -7.79
C LEU A 338 23.82 -11.02 -9.18
N ASP A 339 23.08 -11.38 -10.22
CA ASP A 339 23.37 -11.01 -11.62
C ASP A 339 23.23 -9.50 -11.85
N ASN A 340 22.28 -8.86 -11.16
CA ASN A 340 21.99 -7.44 -11.35
C ASN A 340 22.71 -6.54 -10.34
N ALA A 341 23.08 -7.02 -9.15
CA ALA A 341 23.63 -6.20 -8.06
C ALA A 341 24.84 -5.34 -8.48
N LYS A 342 25.75 -5.91 -9.29
CA LYS A 342 26.90 -5.17 -9.81
C LYS A 342 26.51 -4.13 -10.86
N HIS A 343 25.60 -4.48 -11.77
CA HIS A 343 25.21 -3.60 -12.88
C HIS A 343 24.35 -2.43 -12.40
N PHE A 344 23.45 -2.70 -11.46
CA PHE A 344 22.57 -1.70 -10.84
C PHE A 344 23.33 -0.76 -9.90
N GLY A 345 24.53 -1.16 -9.43
CA GLY A 345 25.38 -0.34 -8.60
C GLY A 345 24.89 -0.26 -7.15
N GLY A 346 25.48 0.64 -6.37
CA GLY A 346 25.11 0.94 -4.97
C GLY A 346 25.42 -0.16 -3.94
N THR A 347 25.26 -1.44 -4.27
CA THR A 347 25.48 -2.58 -3.35
C THR A 347 26.93 -2.74 -2.89
N THR A 348 27.90 -2.21 -3.64
CA THR A 348 29.34 -2.24 -3.28
C THR A 348 29.85 -0.91 -2.75
N TRP A 349 29.00 0.11 -2.66
CA TRP A 349 29.40 1.44 -2.25
C TRP A 349 29.24 1.64 -0.74
N PHE A 350 29.95 2.62 -0.20
CA PHE A 350 29.65 3.12 1.13
C PHE A 350 28.34 3.89 1.06
N ILE A 351 27.32 3.40 1.77
CA ILE A 351 25.98 3.98 1.78
C ILE A 351 25.74 4.68 3.12
N THR A 352 25.37 5.96 3.05
CA THR A 352 25.11 6.79 4.23
C THR A 352 23.63 6.85 4.61
N GLU A 353 22.76 6.27 3.78
CA GLU A 353 21.31 6.40 3.93
C GLU A 353 20.60 5.06 3.69
N PHE A 354 19.61 4.79 4.53
CA PHE A 354 18.60 3.78 4.32
C PHE A 354 17.25 4.42 4.61
N SER A 355 16.42 4.54 3.58
CA SER A 355 15.18 5.34 3.64
C SER A 355 14.14 4.78 2.70
N TRP A 356 12.98 5.44 2.60
CA TRP A 356 11.92 5.09 1.64
C TRP A 356 12.39 5.19 0.18
N ASP A 357 13.43 5.99 -0.13
CA ASP A 357 13.98 6.15 -1.49
C ASP A 357 15.23 5.29 -1.73
N VAL A 358 16.04 4.96 -0.71
CA VAL A 358 17.31 4.23 -0.90
C VAL A 358 17.38 2.92 -0.11
N LYS A 359 17.50 1.76 -0.79
CA LYS A 359 17.51 0.41 -0.17
C LYS A 359 18.89 -0.23 0.01
N TYR A 360 19.95 0.35 -0.55
CA TYR A 360 21.24 -0.33 -0.68
C TYR A 360 21.85 -0.82 0.65
N ALA A 361 21.77 -0.05 1.74
CA ALA A 361 22.29 -0.51 3.03
C ALA A 361 21.49 -1.71 3.57
N GLY A 362 20.18 -1.74 3.33
CA GLY A 362 19.33 -2.91 3.65
C GLY A 362 19.71 -4.13 2.82
N LEU A 363 19.99 -3.95 1.53
CA LEU A 363 20.49 -5.02 0.65
C LEU A 363 21.82 -5.60 1.15
N GLN A 364 22.76 -4.73 1.52
CA GLN A 364 24.06 -5.14 2.07
C GLN A 364 23.90 -5.92 3.38
N ALA A 365 23.01 -5.47 4.26
CA ALA A 365 22.72 -6.14 5.52
C ALA A 365 22.05 -7.51 5.33
N ILE A 366 21.07 -7.63 4.44
CA ILE A 366 20.45 -8.94 4.17
C ILE A 366 21.43 -9.88 3.48
N ALA A 367 22.23 -9.38 2.53
CA ALA A 367 23.20 -10.17 1.81
C ALA A 367 24.27 -10.79 2.74
N SER A 368 24.69 -10.06 3.79
CA SER A 368 25.65 -10.58 4.77
C SER A 368 25.07 -11.66 5.70
N MET A 369 23.74 -11.77 5.76
CA MET A 369 23.03 -12.81 6.53
C MET A 369 22.77 -14.08 5.71
N LEU A 370 23.03 -14.07 4.39
CA LEU A 370 22.87 -15.26 3.56
C LEU A 370 23.97 -16.26 3.88
N ASP A 371 23.58 -17.52 4.10
CA ASP A 371 24.55 -18.58 4.39
C ASP A 371 25.49 -18.79 3.19
N SER A 372 26.79 -18.70 3.45
CA SER A 372 27.88 -18.98 2.52
C SER A 372 27.77 -20.33 1.81
N SER A 373 27.09 -21.32 2.41
CA SER A 373 26.88 -22.64 1.79
C SER A 373 26.06 -22.58 0.48
N ASN A 374 25.22 -21.55 0.32
CA ASN A 374 24.43 -21.30 -0.90
C ASN A 374 25.17 -20.45 -1.96
N LEU A 375 26.38 -19.96 -1.66
CA LEU A 375 27.16 -19.10 -2.55
C LEU A 375 28.34 -19.83 -3.23
N VAL A 376 28.68 -21.04 -2.77
CA VAL A 376 29.87 -21.80 -3.25
C VAL A 376 29.57 -22.66 -4.49
N SER A 377 28.34 -22.67 -5.00
CA SER A 377 27.98 -23.38 -6.24
C SER A 377 28.05 -22.52 -7.51
N ILE A 378 28.73 -21.37 -7.48
CA ILE A 378 28.93 -20.48 -8.65
C ILE A 378 30.35 -20.58 -9.18
#